data_AF-A0A2R6XX94-F1
#
_entry.id   AF-A0A2R6XX94-F1
#
_cell.length_a   1.000
_cell.length_b   1.000
_cell.length_c   1.000
_cell.angle_alpha   90.00
_cell.angle_beta   90.00
_cell.angle_gamma   90.00
#
_symmetry.space_group_name_H-M   'P 1'
#
loop_
_entity.id
_entity.type
_entity.pdbx_description
1 polymer ?
#
loop_
_entity_poly.entity_id
_entity_poly.type
_entity_poly.pdbx_seq_one_letter_code
_entity_poly.pdbx_strand_id
1 'polypeptide(L)'
;MGEVAERLKELLTQKAGKIEVEIVQMEIMPDHLHLFVKTVPTNSPHFIVQQLKGYTSRMLREEFPSLKSRLPSLWTRSYYCESVGHISEETIRKYIEDQKGK
;
A
#
# COMPACT_ATOMS: atom_id res chain seq x y z
N MET A 1 6.83 -19.08 -0.73
CA MET A 1 7.28 -17.74 -0.29
C MET A 1 7.98 -17.89 1.05
N GLY A 2 8.97 -17.05 1.37
CA GLY A 2 9.67 -17.12 2.67
C GLY A 2 8.81 -16.55 3.80
N GLU A 3 9.09 -16.93 5.04
CA GLU A 3 8.34 -16.50 6.25
C GLU A 3 8.18 -14.96 6.35
N VAL A 4 9.24 -14.21 6.03
CA VAL A 4 9.23 -12.74 6.00
C VAL A 4 8.23 -12.18 4.99
N ALA A 5 8.08 -12.83 3.83
CA ALA A 5 7.19 -12.35 2.76
C ALA A 5 5.71 -12.56 3.13
N GLU A 6 5.37 -13.71 3.71
CA GLU A 6 4.03 -13.96 4.24
C GLU A 6 3.69 -12.96 5.33
N ARG A 7 4.64 -12.72 6.24
CA ARG A 7 4.44 -11.76 7.32
C ARG A 7 4.29 -10.32 6.83
N LEU A 8 5.05 -9.94 5.80
CA LEU A 8 4.91 -8.64 5.14
C LEU A 8 3.50 -8.44 4.58
N LYS A 9 2.93 -9.46 3.93
CA LYS A 9 1.57 -9.42 3.37
C LYS A 9 0.51 -9.18 4.43
N GLU A 10 0.60 -9.86 5.57
CA GLU A 10 -0.30 -9.67 6.71
C GLU A 10 -0.23 -8.24 7.25
N LEU A 11 1.00 -7.73 7.48
CA LEU A 11 1.23 -6.39 8.03
C LEU A 11 0.75 -5.28 7.09
N LEU A 12 0.95 -5.45 5.78
CA LEU A 12 0.44 -4.52 4.75
C LEU A 12 -1.08 -4.48 4.77
N THR A 13 -1.73 -5.64 4.78
CA THR A 13 -3.20 -5.76 4.82
C THR A 13 -3.76 -5.11 6.09
N GLN A 14 -3.14 -5.40 7.25
CA GLN A 14 -3.54 -4.82 8.52
C GLN A 14 -3.40 -3.29 8.56
N LYS A 15 -2.28 -2.76 8.05
CA LYS A 15 -2.05 -1.31 8.04
C LYS A 15 -2.96 -0.62 7.04
N ALA A 16 -3.14 -1.16 5.84
CA ALA A 16 -4.01 -0.61 4.82
C ALA A 16 -5.45 -0.45 5.33
N GLY A 17 -6.00 -1.48 5.99
CA GLY A 17 -7.33 -1.40 6.60
C GLY A 17 -7.46 -0.31 7.67
N LYS A 18 -6.39 -0.03 8.44
CA LYS A 18 -6.38 1.05 9.46
C LYS A 18 -6.33 2.46 8.87
N ILE A 19 -5.97 2.62 7.60
CA ILE A 19 -5.84 3.93 6.94
C ILE A 19 -6.84 4.08 5.79
N GLU A 20 -7.89 3.24 5.76
CA GLU A 20 -8.95 3.25 4.74
C GLU A 20 -8.40 3.08 3.31
N VAL A 21 -7.40 2.21 3.17
CA VAL A 21 -6.83 1.81 1.88
C VAL A 21 -7.21 0.35 1.62
N GLU A 22 -7.80 0.10 0.45
CA GLU A 22 -8.09 -1.23 -0.07
C GLU A 22 -6.90 -1.68 -0.94
N ILE A 23 -6.31 -2.83 -0.66
CA ILE A 23 -5.31 -3.45 -1.53
C ILE A 23 -6.04 -4.39 -2.49
N VAL A 24 -6.14 -3.98 -3.75
CA VAL A 24 -6.81 -4.74 -4.82
C VAL A 24 -5.93 -5.88 -5.30
N GLN A 25 -4.63 -5.62 -5.46
CA GLN A 25 -3.65 -6.63 -5.85
C GLN A 25 -2.31 -6.35 -5.16
N MET A 26 -1.58 -7.42 -4.83
CA MET A 26 -0.28 -7.37 -4.19
C MET A 26 0.62 -8.45 -4.76
N GLU A 27 1.81 -8.04 -5.22
CA GLU A 27 2.87 -8.95 -5.67
C GLU A 27 4.15 -8.63 -4.90
N ILE A 28 4.79 -9.65 -4.32
CA ILE A 28 6.01 -9.50 -3.51
C ILE A 28 7.15 -10.23 -4.21
N MET A 29 8.20 -9.48 -4.53
CA MET A 29 9.45 -9.98 -5.10
C MET A 29 10.56 -9.96 -4.03
N PRO A 30 11.70 -10.63 -4.27
CA PRO A 30 12.78 -10.68 -3.28
C PRO A 30 13.35 -9.31 -2.86
N ASP A 31 13.30 -8.31 -3.73
CA ASP A 31 13.91 -6.99 -3.56
C ASP A 31 12.91 -5.81 -3.63
N HIS A 32 11.67 -6.04 -4.05
CA HIS A 32 10.63 -5.01 -4.15
C HIS A 32 9.21 -5.61 -4.09
N LEU A 33 8.19 -4.76 -4.05
CA LEU A 33 6.79 -5.18 -4.14
C LEU A 33 5.98 -4.20 -5.00
N HIS A 34 4.86 -4.69 -5.52
CA HIS A 34 3.87 -3.90 -6.25
C HIS A 34 2.53 -3.96 -5.51
N LEU A 35 1.89 -2.79 -5.36
CA LEU A 35 0.55 -2.68 -4.81
C LEU A 35 -0.35 -1.94 -5.78
N PHE A 36 -1.48 -2.55 -6.10
CA PHE A 36 -2.60 -1.85 -6.70
C PHE A 36 -3.62 -1.55 -5.60
N VAL A 37 -3.88 -0.27 -5.36
CA VAL A 37 -4.69 0.18 -4.22
C VAL A 37 -5.82 1.10 -4.65
N LYS A 38 -6.92 1.07 -3.88
CA LYS A 38 -7.97 2.08 -3.90
C LYS A 38 -7.97 2.82 -2.57
N THR A 39 -8.25 4.11 -2.62
CA THR A 39 -8.21 4.98 -1.45
C THR A 39 -9.14 6.16 -1.63
N VAL A 40 -9.47 6.83 -0.53
CA VAL A 40 -10.16 8.13 -0.54
C VAL A 40 -9.25 9.25 -1.07
N PRO A 41 -9.80 10.31 -1.71
CA PRO A 41 -9.02 11.42 -2.26
C PRO A 41 -8.19 12.21 -1.24
N THR A 42 -8.57 12.17 0.04
CA THR A 42 -7.86 12.85 1.13
C THR A 42 -6.54 12.17 1.50
N ASN A 43 -6.37 10.90 1.16
CA ASN A 43 -5.12 10.17 1.36
C ASN A 43 -4.17 10.46 0.19
N SER A 44 -3.15 11.27 0.45
CA SER A 44 -2.09 11.49 -0.54
C SER A 44 -1.30 10.20 -0.80
N PRO A 45 -0.77 9.97 -2.02
CA PRO A 45 0.11 8.83 -2.30
C PRO A 45 1.30 8.75 -1.33
N HIS A 46 1.86 9.90 -0.97
CA HIS A 46 2.95 9.98 -0.01
C HIS A 46 2.55 9.45 1.38
N PHE A 47 1.38 9.83 1.88
CA PHE A 47 0.87 9.37 3.16
C PHE A 47 0.73 7.83 3.18
N ILE A 48 0.12 7.26 2.14
CA ILE A 48 -0.09 5.80 2.05
C ILE A 48 1.26 5.07 2.09
N VAL A 49 2.20 5.49 1.24
CA VAL A 49 3.53 4.89 1.15
C VAL A 49 4.29 5.02 2.47
N GLN A 50 4.24 6.19 3.12
CA GLN A 50 4.88 6.42 4.41
C GLN A 50 4.32 5.48 5.49
N GLN A 51 2.99 5.33 5.56
CA GLN A 51 2.33 4.48 6.54
C GLN A 51 2.68 3.00 6.33
N LEU A 52 2.62 2.51 5.10
CA LEU A 52 2.90 1.12 4.77
C LEU A 52 4.38 0.78 5.00
N LYS A 53 5.31 1.57 4.44
CA LYS A 53 6.76 1.31 4.56
C LYS A 53 7.25 1.48 6.00
N GLY A 54 6.81 2.53 6.70
CA GLY A 54 7.22 2.79 8.08
C GLY A 54 6.76 1.69 9.03
N TYR A 55 5.49 1.30 8.94
CA TYR A 55 4.93 0.26 9.79
C TYR A 55 5.60 -1.10 9.57
N THR A 56 5.68 -1.54 8.31
CA THR A 56 6.27 -2.84 7.96
C THR A 56 7.76 -2.90 8.29
N SER A 57 8.51 -1.82 8.04
CA SER A 57 9.92 -1.75 8.41
C SER A 57 10.14 -1.91 9.90
N ARG A 58 9.26 -1.35 10.74
CA ARG A 58 9.37 -1.49 12.19
C ARG A 58 9.08 -2.92 12.62
N MET A 59 7.87 -3.41 12.29
CA MET A 59 7.39 -4.72 12.75
C MET A 59 8.30 -5.86 12.28
N LEU A 60 8.68 -5.89 11.00
CA LEU A 60 9.55 -6.95 10.48
C LEU A 60 10.96 -6.92 11.07
N ARG A 61 11.52 -5.75 11.38
CA ARG A 61 12.86 -5.67 12.00
C ARG A 61 12.84 -5.99 13.49
N GLU A 62 11.68 -5.89 14.15
CA GLU A 62 11.45 -6.37 15.51
C GLU A 62 11.27 -7.90 15.54
N GLU A 63 10.47 -8.45 14.60
CA GLU A 63 10.15 -9.89 14.52
C GLU A 63 11.29 -10.73 13.90
N PHE A 64 12.06 -10.17 12.96
CA PHE A 64 13.16 -10.85 12.26
C PHE A 64 14.50 -10.11 12.46
N PRO A 65 15.24 -10.38 13.56
CA PRO A 65 16.50 -9.69 13.86
C PRO A 65 17.56 -9.77 12.76
N SER A 66 17.52 -10.81 11.92
CA SER A 66 18.40 -10.97 10.74
C SER A 66 18.25 -9.85 9.71
N LEU A 67 17.07 -9.22 9.60
CA LEU A 67 16.85 -8.06 8.73
C LEU A 67 17.54 -6.82 9.28
N LYS A 68 17.62 -6.69 10.61
CA LYS A 68 18.29 -5.57 11.27
C LYS A 68 19.81 -5.66 11.16
N SER A 69 20.37 -6.87 11.22
CA SER A 69 21.82 -7.08 11.10
C SER A 69 22.35 -6.96 9.67
N ARG A 70 21.53 -7.34 8.67
CA ARG A 70 21.95 -7.34 7.25
C ARG A 70 21.67 -6.04 6.51
N LEU A 71 20.67 -5.26 6.95
CA LEU A 71 20.20 -4.09 6.22
C LEU A 71 20.16 -2.84 7.12
N PRO A 72 20.68 -1.69 6.68
CA PRO A 72 20.56 -0.44 7.43
C PRO A 72 19.11 0.04 7.54
N SER A 73 18.30 -0.18 6.50
CA SER A 73 16.85 0.02 6.48
C SER A 73 16.18 -1.09 5.67
N LEU A 74 14.92 -1.43 5.97
CA LEU A 74 14.19 -2.42 5.17
C LEU A 74 13.83 -1.87 3.79
N TRP A 75 13.39 -0.61 3.75
CA TRP A 75 13.02 0.07 2.52
C TRP A 75 13.99 1.20 2.20
N THR A 76 14.18 1.46 0.90
CA THR A 76 14.79 2.71 0.43
C THR A 76 13.82 3.89 0.65
N ARG A 77 14.29 5.12 0.49
CA ARG A 77 13.42 6.32 0.58
C ARG A 77 12.49 6.43 -0.64
N SER A 78 12.97 6.02 -1.80
CA SER A 78 12.25 6.13 -3.07
C SER A 78 11.03 5.22 -3.14
N TYR A 79 10.08 5.60 -3.97
CA TYR A 79 8.93 4.81 -4.37
C TYR A 79 8.47 5.28 -5.75
N TYR A 80 7.74 4.42 -6.44
CA TYR A 80 7.05 4.74 -7.69
C TYR A 80 5.55 4.75 -7.41
N CYS A 81 4.83 5.72 -7.97
CA CYS A 81 3.38 5.78 -7.92
C CYS A 81 2.83 6.36 -9.22
N GLU A 82 1.76 5.74 -9.70
CA GLU A 82 1.03 6.18 -10.88
C GLU A 82 -0.46 5.93 -10.65
N SER A 83 -1.29 6.84 -11.13
CA SER A 83 -2.74 6.67 -11.15
C SER A 83 -3.14 5.80 -12.34
N VAL A 84 -3.94 4.76 -12.12
CA VAL A 84 -4.56 3.98 -13.20
C VAL A 84 -6.02 4.40 -13.32
N GLY A 85 -6.42 4.90 -14.49
CA GLY A 85 -7.79 5.35 -14.75
C GLY A 85 -8.37 4.69 -15.99
N HIS A 86 -9.34 3.78 -15.81
CA HIS A 86 -10.33 3.42 -16.83
C HIS A 86 -11.68 4.00 -16.39
N ILE A 87 -11.84 5.32 -16.44
CA ILE A 87 -13.12 5.94 -16.12
C ILE A 87 -13.85 6.20 -17.44
N SER A 88 -14.91 5.44 -17.71
CA SER A 88 -15.81 5.71 -18.83
C SER A 88 -16.61 6.98 -18.57
N GLU A 89 -17.01 7.69 -19.63
CA GLU A 89 -17.89 8.87 -19.53
C GLU A 89 -19.18 8.53 -18.75
N GLU A 90 -19.71 7.33 -18.94
CA GLU A 90 -20.86 6.79 -18.22
C GLU A 90 -20.63 6.75 -16.70
N THR A 91 -19.44 6.33 -16.25
CA THR A 91 -19.09 6.29 -14.82
C THR A 91 -19.05 7.70 -14.23
N ILE A 92 -18.56 8.69 -14.98
CA ILE A 92 -18.53 10.09 -14.54
C ILE A 92 -19.95 10.66 -14.46
N ARG A 93 -20.78 10.43 -15.48
CA ARG A 93 -22.17 10.91 -15.51
C ARG A 93 -22.97 10.36 -14.33
N LYS A 94 -22.87 9.06 -14.07
CA LYS A 94 -23.56 8.41 -12.96
C LYS A 94 -23.12 8.95 -11.59
N TYR A 95 -21.82 9.15 -11.40
CA TYR A 95 -21.29 9.80 -10.18
C TYR A 95 -21.86 11.21 -9.97
N ILE A 96 -21.95 12.02 -11.03
CA ILE A 96 -22.52 13.38 -10.96
C ILE A 96 -24.02 13.34 -10.62
N GLU A 97 -24.77 12.40 -11.20
CA GLU A 97 -26.20 12.24 -10.90
C GLU A 97 -26.45 11.80 -9.46
N ASP A 98 -25.69 10.81 -8.96
CA ASP A 98 -25.79 10.31 -7.58
C ASP A 98 -25.46 11.40 -6.53
N GLN A 99 -24.64 12.39 -6.90
CA GLN A 99 -24.26 13.52 -6.03
C GLN A 99 -25.32 14.63 -5.98
N LYS A 100 -26.25 14.72 -6.94
CA LYS A 100 -27.31 15.75 -6.92
C LYS A 100 -28.45 15.45 -5.93
N GLY A 101 -28.54 14.22 -5.44
CA GLY A 101 -29.58 13.77 -4.51
C GLY A 101 -29.17 13.75 -3.03
N LYS A 102 -27.98 14.29 -2.70
CA LYS A 102 -27.51 14.51 -1.33
C LYS A 102 -27.54 16.00 -1.00
#